data_AF-A0A0E9XD46-F1
#
_entry.id   AF-A0A0E9XD46-F1
#
_cell.length_a   1.000
_cell.length_b   1.000
_cell.length_c   1.000
_cell.angle_alpha   90.00
_cell.angle_beta   90.00
_cell.angle_gamma   90.00
#
_symmetry.space_group_name_H-M   'P 1'
#
loop_
_entity.id
_entity.type
_entity.pdbx_description
1 polymer ?
#
loop_
_entity_poly.entity_id
_entity_poly.type
_entity_poly.pdbx_seq_one_letter_code
_entity_poly.pdbx_strand_id
1 'polypeptide(L)'
;MQKSIREAAGRSDDHCSLHGEKRLFFCEPEDQEPLCVVCQTSKKHRNHPVCPVEEAALDLKEELKSALNHIEEKLKRFTEVEQECKKTAEHIKSQAQHTERHIKAEFEKLHQFLREEEEARLAALREKMSRRVRS
;
A
#
# COMPACT_ATOMS: atom_id res chain seq x y z
N MET A 1 -0.46 -25.42 26.00
CA MET A 1 -0.07 -26.72 25.41
C MET A 1 1.34 -26.59 24.87
N GLN A 2 2.31 -27.17 25.58
CA GLN A 2 3.67 -27.36 25.09
C GLN A 2 3.66 -28.49 24.04
N LYS A 3 4.15 -28.19 22.83
CA LYS A 3 4.64 -29.14 21.82
C LYS A 3 5.53 -28.31 20.88
N SER A 4 6.67 -28.74 20.39
CA SER A 4 7.53 -29.89 20.63
C SER A 4 8.83 -29.52 19.91
N ILE A 5 9.94 -29.84 20.54
CA ILE A 5 11.26 -29.87 19.92
C ILE A 5 11.17 -30.66 18.60
N ARG A 6 11.59 -30.04 17.50
CA ARG A 6 12.14 -30.74 16.34
C ARG A 6 13.52 -30.16 16.08
N GLU A 7 14.49 -30.74 16.78
CA GLU A 7 15.87 -30.80 16.32
C GLU A 7 15.86 -31.56 14.99
N ALA A 8 15.75 -30.83 13.89
CA ALA A 8 16.26 -31.31 12.63
C ALA A 8 17.76 -31.07 12.69
N ALA A 9 18.50 -32.12 13.09
CA ALA A 9 19.92 -32.23 12.81
C ALA A 9 20.11 -32.17 11.29
N GLY A 10 20.17 -30.96 10.73
CA GLY A 10 20.62 -30.74 9.38
C GLY A 10 22.09 -31.13 9.32
N ARG A 11 22.48 -31.90 8.29
CA ARG A 11 23.89 -32.03 7.88
C ARG A 11 24.56 -30.68 8.08
N SER A 12 25.59 -30.64 8.89
CA SER A 12 26.18 -29.38 9.27
C SER A 12 26.84 -28.76 8.01
N ASP A 13 26.20 -27.73 7.47
CA ASP A 13 26.66 -26.88 6.35
C ASP A 13 27.83 -25.95 6.78
N ASP A 14 28.39 -26.25 7.95
CA ASP A 14 29.54 -25.62 8.58
C ASP A 14 30.86 -26.13 8.00
N HIS A 15 30.88 -27.24 7.26
CA HIS A 15 32.09 -27.76 6.61
C HIS A 15 32.08 -27.50 5.11
N CYS A 16 33.24 -27.09 4.58
CA CYS A 16 33.44 -26.85 3.17
C CYS A 16 33.33 -28.17 2.39
N SER A 17 32.44 -28.20 1.40
CA SER A 17 32.21 -29.40 0.58
C SER A 17 33.43 -29.82 -0.26
N LEU A 18 34.37 -28.90 -0.54
CA LEU A 18 35.57 -29.19 -1.33
C LEU A 18 36.75 -29.70 -0.50
N HIS A 19 36.87 -29.22 0.74
CA HIS A 19 38.07 -29.44 1.57
C HIS A 19 37.77 -30.22 2.86
N GLY A 20 36.51 -30.39 3.24
CA GLY A 20 36.11 -31.03 4.49
C GLY A 20 36.38 -30.19 5.75
N GLU A 21 37.03 -29.03 5.62
CA GLU A 21 37.37 -28.13 6.73
C GLU A 21 36.21 -27.21 7.11
N LYS A 22 36.15 -26.80 8.39
CA LYS A 22 35.14 -25.83 8.86
C LYS A 22 35.25 -24.50 8.13
N ARG A 23 34.09 -23.92 7.81
CA ARG A 23 33.93 -22.58 7.27
C ARG A 23 33.90 -21.59 8.43
N LEU A 24 35.02 -20.91 8.65
CA LEU A 24 35.22 -19.97 9.76
C LEU A 24 35.34 -18.52 9.30
N PHE A 25 35.51 -18.30 8.00
CA PHE A 25 35.64 -16.97 7.42
C PHE A 25 34.48 -16.65 6.49
N PHE A 26 34.23 -15.37 6.24
CA PHE A 26 33.25 -14.89 5.30
C PHE A 26 33.92 -13.89 4.37
N CYS A 27 33.66 -14.01 3.07
CA CYS A 27 34.22 -13.14 2.04
C CYS A 27 33.30 -11.95 1.81
N GLU A 28 33.76 -10.75 2.17
CA GLU A 28 32.97 -9.52 2.01
C GLU A 28 33.81 -8.39 1.45
N PRO A 29 33.24 -7.54 0.57
CA PRO A 29 31.86 -7.58 0.04
C PRO A 29 31.70 -8.33 -1.29
N GLU A 30 32.77 -8.86 -1.90
CA GLU A 30 32.75 -9.27 -3.31
C GLU A 30 31.92 -10.53 -3.58
N ASP A 31 32.10 -11.58 -2.78
CA ASP A 31 31.47 -12.89 -3.04
C ASP A 31 30.31 -13.22 -2.07
N GLN A 32 30.29 -12.65 -0.86
CA GLN A 32 29.33 -12.97 0.21
C GLN A 32 29.22 -14.48 0.49
N GLU A 33 30.38 -15.15 0.57
CA GLU A 33 30.48 -16.60 0.72
C GLU A 33 31.23 -17.00 2.02
N PRO A 34 30.77 -18.03 2.75
CA PRO A 34 31.52 -18.59 3.87
C PRO A 34 32.65 -19.52 3.38
N LEU A 35 33.87 -19.28 3.87
CA LEU A 35 35.11 -19.91 3.48
C LEU A 35 35.72 -20.74 4.60
N CYS A 36 36.29 -21.90 4.26
CA CYS A 36 37.24 -22.59 5.13
C CYS A 36 38.66 -22.04 4.98
N VAL A 37 39.57 -22.48 5.84
CA VAL A 37 40.99 -22.08 5.86
C VAL A 37 41.69 -22.28 4.49
N VAL A 38 41.31 -23.31 3.73
CA VAL A 38 41.89 -23.55 2.40
C VAL A 38 41.29 -22.63 1.35
N CYS A 39 39.96 -22.40 1.39
CA CYS A 39 39.29 -21.50 0.45
C CYS A 39 39.78 -20.05 0.57
N GLN A 40 40.04 -19.59 1.80
CA GLN A 40 40.54 -18.24 2.08
C GLN A 40 41.86 -17.94 1.35
N THR A 41 42.74 -18.93 1.23
CA THR A 41 44.04 -18.79 0.56
C THR A 41 44.01 -19.16 -0.93
N SER A 42 42.87 -19.64 -1.42
CA SER A 42 42.69 -20.04 -2.81
C SER A 42 42.83 -18.85 -3.75
N LYS A 43 43.20 -19.11 -5.01
CA LYS A 43 43.29 -18.05 -6.04
C LYS A 43 41.99 -17.27 -6.22
N LYS A 44 40.83 -17.84 -5.88
CA LYS A 44 39.52 -17.18 -5.96
C LYS A 44 39.39 -16.04 -4.94
N HIS A 45 39.82 -16.27 -3.69
CA HIS A 45 39.60 -15.33 -2.58
C HIS A 45 40.88 -14.67 -2.04
N ARG A 46 42.06 -14.97 -2.61
CA ARG A 46 43.38 -14.54 -2.12
C ARG A 46 43.51 -13.04 -1.80
N ASN A 47 42.78 -12.19 -2.51
CA ASN A 47 42.84 -10.73 -2.37
C ASN A 47 41.53 -10.10 -1.91
N HIS A 48 40.51 -10.90 -1.59
CA HIS A 48 39.25 -10.37 -1.07
C HIS A 48 39.40 -10.09 0.43
N PRO A 49 38.76 -9.04 0.95
CA PRO A 49 38.64 -8.86 2.39
C PRO A 49 37.81 -10.02 2.96
N VAL A 50 38.26 -10.51 4.11
CA VAL A 50 37.63 -11.64 4.80
C VAL A 50 37.59 -11.34 6.29
N CYS A 51 36.47 -11.68 6.92
CA CYS A 51 36.25 -11.57 8.36
C CYS A 51 35.81 -12.94 8.92
N PRO A 52 35.83 -13.15 10.25
CA PRO A 52 35.20 -14.31 10.86
C PRO A 52 33.70 -14.38 10.55
N VAL A 53 33.17 -15.59 10.39
CA VAL A 53 31.73 -15.81 10.13
C VAL A 53 30.86 -15.21 11.23
N GLU A 54 31.33 -15.24 12.48
CA GLU A 54 30.60 -14.67 13.61
C GLU A 54 30.47 -13.14 13.51
N GLU A 55 31.50 -12.45 12.98
CA GLU A 55 31.47 -11.00 12.77
C GLU A 55 30.51 -10.65 11.63
N ALA A 56 30.67 -11.28 10.47
CA ALA A 56 29.74 -11.11 9.34
C ALA A 56 28.29 -11.41 9.73
N ALA A 57 28.05 -12.46 10.53
CA ALA A 57 26.71 -12.81 10.97
C ALA A 57 26.09 -11.73 11.87
N LEU A 58 26.88 -11.00 12.66
CA LEU A 58 26.40 -9.89 13.46
C LEU A 58 26.04 -8.70 12.57
N ASP A 59 26.92 -8.34 11.63
CA ASP A 59 26.71 -7.22 10.73
C ASP A 59 25.50 -7.43 9.81
N LEU A 60 25.43 -8.59 9.13
CA LEU A 60 24.28 -8.97 8.29
C LEU A 60 22.98 -9.02 9.08
N LYS A 61 23.03 -9.41 10.35
CA LYS A 61 21.84 -9.43 11.22
C LYS A 61 21.36 -8.01 11.53
N GLU A 62 22.26 -7.07 11.80
CA GLU A 62 21.89 -5.67 12.03
C GLU A 62 21.40 -5.00 10.73
N GLU A 63 22.03 -5.28 9.58
CA GLU A 63 21.53 -4.85 8.28
C GLU A 63 20.13 -5.36 7.99
N LEU A 64 19.90 -6.67 8.23
CA LEU A 64 18.60 -7.28 8.02
C LEU A 64 17.52 -6.68 8.95
N LYS A 65 17.86 -6.43 10.23
CA LYS A 65 16.96 -5.76 11.16
C LYS A 65 16.62 -4.34 10.70
N SER A 66 17.63 -3.59 10.26
CA SER A 66 17.44 -2.23 9.74
C SER A 66 16.53 -2.22 8.51
N ALA A 67 16.78 -3.12 7.55
CA ALA A 67 15.96 -3.28 6.35
C ALA A 67 14.52 -3.70 6.71
N LEU A 68 14.35 -4.61 7.67
CA LEU A 68 13.04 -5.05 8.15
C LEU A 68 12.26 -3.89 8.77
N ASN A 69 12.87 -3.16 9.71
CA ASN A 69 12.24 -2.00 10.36
C ASN A 69 11.78 -0.97 9.33
N HIS A 70 12.63 -0.66 8.34
CA HIS A 70 12.31 0.28 7.29
C HIS A 70 11.15 -0.20 6.39
N ILE A 71 11.06 -1.50 6.10
CA ILE A 71 9.93 -2.08 5.36
C ILE A 71 8.65 -2.02 6.19
N GLU A 72 8.71 -2.32 7.48
CA GLU A 72 7.56 -2.24 8.40
C GLU A 72 7.03 -0.80 8.51
N GLU A 73 7.92 0.19 8.63
CA GLU A 73 7.55 1.61 8.62
C GLU A 73 6.88 2.03 7.30
N LYS A 74 7.43 1.59 6.15
CA LYS A 74 6.82 1.84 4.84
C LYS A 74 5.44 1.20 4.75
N LEU A 75 5.28 -0.04 5.20
CA LEU A 75 4.00 -0.74 5.20
C LEU A 75 2.95 -0.01 6.04
N LYS A 76 3.33 0.46 7.23
CA LYS A 76 2.46 1.28 8.09
C LYS A 76 1.99 2.54 7.37
N ARG A 77 2.93 3.30 6.77
CA ARG A 77 2.61 4.51 6.01
C ARG A 77 1.68 4.24 4.82
N PHE A 78 1.93 3.18 4.07
CA PHE A 78 1.05 2.81 2.95
C PHE A 78 -0.36 2.46 3.42
N THR A 79 -0.47 1.77 4.56
CA THR A 79 -1.76 1.42 5.15
C THR A 79 -2.54 2.67 5.58
N GLU A 80 -1.87 3.67 6.16
CA GLU A 80 -2.48 4.95 6.54
C GLU A 80 -3.00 5.71 5.31
N VAL A 81 -2.19 5.80 4.25
CA VAL A 81 -2.59 6.43 2.97
C VAL A 81 -3.75 5.69 2.32
N GLU A 82 -3.73 4.35 2.30
CA GLU A 82 -4.83 3.55 1.75
C GLU A 82 -6.15 3.84 2.46
N GLN A 83 -6.13 3.95 3.79
CA GLN A 83 -7.32 4.30 4.58
C GLN A 83 -7.82 5.71 4.28
N GLU A 84 -6.91 6.69 4.12
CA GLU A 84 -7.27 8.07 3.76
C GLU A 84 -7.87 8.15 2.35
N CYS A 85 -7.32 7.41 1.40
CA CYS A 85 -7.88 7.31 0.05
C CYS A 85 -9.29 6.71 0.06
N LYS A 86 -9.53 5.65 0.85
CA LYS A 86 -10.87 5.05 1.00
C LYS A 86 -11.88 6.06 1.54
N LYS A 87 -11.53 6.77 2.63
CA LYS A 87 -12.39 7.84 3.21
C LYS A 87 -12.68 8.94 2.20
N THR A 88 -11.67 9.36 1.45
CA THR A 88 -11.82 10.40 0.42
C THR A 88 -12.75 9.95 -0.70
N ALA A 89 -12.63 8.71 -1.16
CA ALA A 89 -13.51 8.15 -2.19
C ALA A 89 -14.97 8.08 -1.72
N GLU A 90 -15.22 7.66 -0.48
CA GLU A 90 -16.56 7.65 0.12
C GLU A 90 -17.15 9.07 0.25
N HIS A 91 -16.32 10.03 0.63
CA HIS A 91 -16.73 11.43 0.71
C HIS A 91 -17.13 11.99 -0.66
N ILE A 92 -16.29 11.78 -1.69
CA ILE A 92 -16.57 12.21 -3.08
C ILE A 92 -17.88 11.60 -3.57
N LYS A 93 -18.10 10.30 -3.33
CA LYS A 93 -19.34 9.61 -3.70
C LYS A 93 -20.56 10.24 -3.02
N SER A 94 -20.46 10.49 -1.72
CA SER A 94 -21.54 11.08 -0.93
C SER A 94 -21.85 12.51 -1.38
N GLN A 95 -20.80 13.29 -1.68
CA GLN A 95 -20.92 14.65 -2.19
C GLN A 95 -21.60 14.67 -3.56
N ALA A 96 -21.19 13.80 -4.49
CA ALA A 96 -21.81 13.70 -5.81
C ALA A 96 -23.32 13.39 -5.70
N GLN A 97 -23.71 12.43 -4.86
CA GLN A 97 -25.13 12.10 -4.63
C GLN A 97 -25.91 13.24 -3.98
N HIS A 98 -25.27 13.99 -3.07
CA HIS A 98 -25.89 15.16 -2.46
C HIS A 98 -26.10 16.27 -3.49
N THR A 99 -25.07 16.60 -4.27
CA THR A 99 -25.14 17.61 -5.34
C THR A 99 -26.17 17.24 -6.40
N GLU A 100 -26.23 15.97 -6.82
CA GLU A 100 -27.24 15.50 -7.77
C GLU A 100 -28.67 15.72 -7.24
N ARG A 101 -28.92 15.34 -5.97
CA ARG A 101 -30.22 15.57 -5.33
C ARG A 101 -30.55 17.05 -5.24
N HIS A 102 -29.58 17.88 -4.88
CA HIS A 102 -29.75 19.32 -4.77
C HIS A 102 -30.12 19.94 -6.13
N ILE A 103 -29.39 19.58 -7.19
CA ILE A 103 -29.70 20.05 -8.56
C ILE A 103 -31.13 19.65 -8.93
N LYS A 104 -31.51 18.39 -8.76
CA LYS A 104 -32.88 17.93 -9.06
C LYS A 104 -33.95 18.71 -8.28
N ALA A 105 -33.71 18.98 -7.00
CA ALA A 105 -34.63 19.75 -6.17
C ALA A 105 -34.80 21.20 -6.64
N GLU A 106 -33.71 21.87 -7.03
CA GLU A 106 -33.77 23.24 -7.55
C GLU A 106 -34.50 23.31 -8.90
N PHE A 107 -34.28 22.33 -9.78
CA PHE A 107 -35.01 22.24 -11.05
C PHE A 107 -36.50 21.95 -10.82
N GLU A 108 -36.86 21.11 -9.85
CA GLU A 108 -38.28 20.86 -9.54
C GLU A 108 -38.97 22.13 -9.03
N LYS A 109 -38.31 22.95 -8.20
CA LYS A 109 -38.83 24.25 -7.78
C LYS A 109 -39.08 25.17 -8.98
N LEU A 110 -38.15 25.21 -9.93
CA LEU A 110 -38.32 26.00 -11.15
C LEU A 110 -39.48 25.48 -12.01
N HIS A 111 -39.61 24.16 -12.18
CA HIS A 111 -40.73 23.57 -12.89
C HIS A 111 -42.07 23.88 -12.23
N GLN A 112 -42.15 23.82 -10.90
CA GLN A 112 -43.34 24.19 -10.16
C GLN A 112 -43.72 25.65 -10.39
N PHE A 113 -42.74 26.57 -10.28
CA PHE A 113 -42.95 27.99 -10.57
C PHE A 113 -43.48 28.22 -11.99
N LEU A 114 -42.90 27.55 -13.00
CA LEU A 114 -43.34 27.70 -14.38
C LEU A 114 -44.77 27.20 -14.60
N ARG A 115 -45.17 26.09 -13.97
CA ARG A 115 -46.54 25.57 -14.03
C ARG A 115 -47.53 26.56 -13.44
N GLU A 116 -47.21 27.14 -12.29
CA GLU A 116 -48.05 28.13 -11.60
C GLU A 116 -48.20 29.41 -12.45
N GLU A 117 -47.10 29.91 -13.01
CA GLU A 117 -47.09 31.10 -13.88
C GLU A 117 -47.89 30.85 -15.18
N GLU A 118 -47.78 29.67 -15.78
CA GLU A 118 -48.56 29.28 -16.95
C GLU A 118 -50.06 29.25 -16.64
N GLU A 119 -50.46 28.60 -15.54
CA GLU A 119 -51.86 28.52 -15.11
C GLU A 119 -52.46 29.91 -14.86
N ALA A 120 -51.72 30.78 -14.16
CA ALA A 120 -52.15 32.16 -13.89
C ALA A 120 -52.38 32.95 -15.19
N ARG A 121 -51.48 32.83 -16.17
CA ARG A 121 -51.61 33.50 -17.48
C ARG A 121 -52.80 32.98 -18.27
N LEU A 122 -53.02 31.67 -18.30
CA LEU A 122 -54.17 31.07 -18.97
C LEU A 122 -55.49 31.47 -18.31
N ALA A 123 -55.54 31.53 -16.98
CA ALA A 123 -56.72 32.01 -16.24
C ALA A 123 -57.05 33.47 -16.58
N ALA A 124 -56.06 34.36 -16.57
CA ALA A 124 -56.23 35.77 -16.93
C ALA A 124 -56.73 35.94 -18.38
N LEU A 125 -56.22 35.14 -19.32
CA LEU A 125 -56.70 35.13 -20.70
C LEU A 125 -58.18 34.72 -20.80
N ARG A 126 -58.56 33.61 -20.14
CA ARG A 126 -59.96 33.11 -20.13
C ARG A 126 -60.92 34.15 -19.54
N GLU A 127 -60.51 34.82 -18.46
CA GLU A 127 -61.30 35.88 -17.83
C GLU A 127 -61.50 37.07 -18.78
N LYS A 128 -60.43 37.52 -19.44
CA LYS A 128 -60.48 38.61 -20.43
C LYS A 128 -61.40 38.28 -21.61
N MET A 129 -61.32 37.07 -22.14
CA MET A 129 -62.21 36.61 -23.22
C MET A 129 -63.67 36.56 -22.75
N SER A 130 -63.93 36.08 -21.54
CA SER A 130 -65.28 36.03 -20.97
C SER A 130 -65.88 37.42 -20.75
N ARG A 131 -65.07 38.41 -20.33
CA ARG A 131 -65.50 39.81 -20.25
C ARG A 131 -65.87 40.37 -21.62
N ARG A 132 -65.10 40.06 -22.67
CA ARG A 132 -65.37 40.51 -24.05
C ARG A 132 -66.66 39.92 -24.62
N VAL A 133 -66.93 38.63 -24.39
CA VAL A 133 -68.17 37.97 -24.88
C VAL A 133 -69.42 38.51 -24.18
N ARG A 134 -69.29 39.04 -22.96
CA ARG A 134 -70.39 39.61 -22.18
C ARG A 134 -70.67 41.10 -22.46
N SER A 135 -69.80 41.76 -23.24
CA SER A 135 -69.94 43.16 -23.65
C SER A 135 -70.50 43.27 -25.05
#